data_AF-A0A7Y4CKX0-F1
#
_entry.id   AF-A0A7Y4CKX0-F1
#
_cell.length_a   1.000
_cell.length_b   1.000
_cell.length_c   1.000
_cell.angle_alpha   90.00
_cell.angle_beta   90.00
_cell.angle_gamma   90.00
#
_symmetry.space_group_name_H-M   'P 1'
#
loop_
_entity.id
_entity.type
_entity.pdbx_description
1 polymer ?
#
loop_
_entity_poly.entity_id
_entity_poly.type
_entity_poly.pdbx_seq_one_letter_code
_entity_poly.pdbx_strand_id
1 'polypeptide(L)'
;MSNSNLNRNIIFPSIMIVLSGIALALITQFDRPMYQDASVDAKFFPMMIVIAQIAICIVLIVQHKLKGATEKQEAMVTKMSIFGIGFLIGYALLISVAGYLYASLIAFIFYLVYFKVKKPIYYLIAVTFVIAVYYLFGEVFYIALPEASWS
;
A
#
# COMPACT_ATOMS: atom_id res chain seq x y z
N MET A 1 8.92 23.09 -31.87
CA MET A 1 9.12 23.20 -30.41
C MET A 1 7.97 22.48 -29.72
N SER A 2 8.16 21.20 -29.37
CA SER A 2 7.19 20.45 -28.56
C SER A 2 7.58 20.65 -27.10
N ASN A 3 6.71 21.28 -26.31
CA ASN A 3 6.89 21.45 -24.87
C ASN A 3 6.87 20.07 -24.19
N SER A 4 8.03 19.43 -24.07
CA SER A 4 8.24 18.11 -23.48
C SER A 4 8.56 18.18 -21.97
N ASN A 5 7.99 19.17 -21.26
CA ASN A 5 8.31 19.45 -19.86
C ASN A 5 7.63 18.50 -18.84
N LEU A 6 7.01 17.39 -19.26
CA LEU A 6 6.48 16.40 -18.33
C LEU A 6 7.31 15.10 -18.35
N ASN A 7 8.45 15.11 -17.66
CA ASN A 7 9.17 13.88 -17.39
C ASN A 7 8.49 13.06 -16.29
N ARG A 8 7.77 12.00 -16.69
CA ARG A 8 7.09 11.06 -15.79
C ARG A 8 7.97 10.58 -14.63
N ASN A 9 9.25 10.33 -14.89
CA ASN A 9 10.21 9.80 -13.91
C ASN A 9 10.58 10.83 -12.83
N ILE A 10 10.21 12.10 -13.02
CA ILE A 10 10.35 13.17 -12.02
C ILE A 10 8.98 13.50 -11.43
N ILE A 11 7.95 13.62 -12.27
CA ILE A 11 6.61 14.05 -11.83
C ILE A 11 5.94 13.03 -10.95
N PHE A 12 5.95 11.74 -11.33
CA PHE A 12 5.29 10.72 -10.54
C PHE A 12 5.89 10.58 -9.14
N PRO A 13 7.23 10.45 -8.96
CA PRO A 13 7.83 10.47 -7.63
C PRO A 13 7.58 11.78 -6.87
N SER A 14 7.58 12.94 -7.56
CA SER A 14 7.30 14.23 -6.90
C SER A 14 5.88 14.31 -6.35
N ILE A 15 4.87 13.87 -7.13
CA ILE A 15 3.47 13.79 -6.67
C ILE A 15 3.38 12.82 -5.49
N MET A 16 4.03 11.66 -5.57
CA MET A 16 4.03 10.69 -4.48
C MET A 16 4.67 11.23 -3.20
N ILE A 17 5.72 12.05 -3.29
CA ILE A 17 6.31 12.72 -2.13
C ILE A 17 5.31 13.71 -1.52
N VAL A 18 4.61 14.52 -2.32
CA VAL A 18 3.59 15.46 -1.82
C VAL A 18 2.45 14.70 -1.13
N LEU A 19 1.92 13.65 -1.76
CA LEU A 19 0.87 12.80 -1.16
C LEU A 19 1.36 12.12 0.13
N SER A 20 2.62 11.67 0.16
CA SER A 20 3.25 11.10 1.35
C SER A 20 3.38 12.13 2.47
N GLY A 21 3.71 13.39 2.16
CA GLY A 21 3.71 14.48 3.13
C GLY A 21 2.33 14.77 3.71
N ILE A 22 1.28 14.77 2.87
CA ILE A 22 -0.11 14.89 3.32
C ILE A 22 -0.48 13.70 4.23
N ALA A 23 -0.17 12.48 3.81
CA ALA A 23 -0.42 11.29 4.61
C ALA A 23 0.28 11.35 5.96
N LEU A 24 1.54 11.82 6.01
CA LEU A 24 2.28 12.00 7.26
C LEU A 24 1.58 12.97 8.21
N ALA A 25 1.12 14.12 7.69
CA ALA A 25 0.37 15.10 8.47
C ALA A 25 -0.97 14.56 8.99
N LEU A 26 -1.63 13.67 8.25
CA LEU A 26 -2.85 12.98 8.70
C LEU A 26 -2.54 11.93 9.77
N ILE A 27 -1.48 11.12 9.60
CA ILE A 27 -1.10 10.09 10.57
C ILE A 27 -0.72 10.71 11.92
N THR A 28 -0.08 11.88 11.93
CA THR A 28 0.26 12.57 13.18
C THR A 28 -0.97 12.91 14.03
N GLN A 29 -2.16 13.01 13.40
CA GLN A 29 -3.42 13.32 14.06
C GLN A 29 -4.14 12.10 14.65
N PHE A 30 -3.68 10.85 14.43
CA PHE A 30 -4.36 9.70 15.04
C PHE A 30 -4.34 9.82 16.58
N ASP A 31 -5.37 9.34 17.25
CA ASP A 31 -5.36 9.33 18.71
C ASP A 31 -4.38 8.27 19.22
N ARG A 32 -3.76 8.52 20.38
CA ARG A 32 -2.99 7.48 21.06
C ARG A 32 -3.97 6.50 21.68
N PRO A 33 -3.84 5.18 21.44
CA PRO A 33 -4.73 4.20 22.05
C PRO A 33 -4.62 4.28 23.58
N MET A 34 -5.79 4.27 24.25
CA MET A 34 -5.94 4.47 25.70
C MET A 34 -5.34 3.33 26.54
N TYR A 35 -5.05 2.18 25.93
CA TYR A 35 -4.43 1.01 26.54
C TYR A 35 -3.14 0.69 25.79
N GLN A 36 -2.00 0.85 26.46
CA GLN A 36 -0.68 0.81 25.83
C GLN A 36 0.17 -0.34 26.41
N ASP A 37 -0.28 -1.58 26.19
CA ASP A 37 0.55 -2.78 26.38
C ASP A 37 1.29 -3.18 25.07
N ALA A 38 1.06 -2.44 23.98
CA ALA A 38 1.74 -2.60 22.69
C ALA A 38 3.13 -1.92 22.70
N SER A 39 4.15 -2.61 22.17
CA SER A 39 5.52 -2.06 22.06
C SER A 39 5.65 -0.91 21.06
N VAL A 40 4.66 -0.72 20.17
CA VAL A 40 4.64 0.30 19.11
C VAL A 40 3.23 0.88 18.93
N ASP A 41 3.14 2.19 18.71
CA ASP A 41 1.88 2.92 18.50
C ASP A 41 1.26 2.61 17.13
N ALA A 42 -0.07 2.73 16.99
CA ALA A 42 -0.80 2.51 15.73
C ALA A 42 -0.33 3.43 14.59
N LYS A 43 0.28 4.57 14.94
CA LYS A 43 0.92 5.49 13.98
C LYS A 43 2.24 4.98 13.41
N PHE A 44 2.94 4.10 14.14
CA PHE A 44 4.31 3.70 13.82
C PHE A 44 4.43 3.08 12.43
N PHE A 45 3.63 2.05 12.14
CA PHE A 45 3.68 1.35 10.85
C PHE A 45 3.31 2.26 9.67
N PRO A 46 2.19 3.02 9.71
CA PRO A 46 1.89 4.01 8.67
C PRO A 46 3.02 5.03 8.46
N MET A 47 3.62 5.57 9.52
CA MET A 47 4.74 6.52 9.41
C MET A 47 5.96 5.89 8.73
N MET A 48 6.33 4.68 9.14
CA MET A 48 7.48 3.97 8.56
C MET A 48 7.31 3.71 7.06
N ILE A 49 6.10 3.31 6.64
CA ILE A 49 5.79 3.09 5.22
C ILE A 49 5.90 4.40 4.43
N VAL A 50 5.36 5.50 4.96
CA VAL A 50 5.42 6.83 4.33
C VAL A 50 6.86 7.32 4.20
N ILE A 51 7.68 7.17 5.24
CA ILE A 51 9.10 7.54 5.21
C ILE A 51 9.87 6.70 4.18
N ALA A 52 9.65 5.39 4.16
CA ALA A 52 10.27 4.49 3.17
C ALA A 52 9.87 4.86 1.74
N GLN A 53 8.58 5.15 1.50
CA GLN A 53 8.06 5.61 0.21
C GLN A 53 8.75 6.90 -0.27
N ILE A 54 8.90 7.89 0.62
CA ILE A 54 9.61 9.14 0.33
C ILE A 54 11.07 8.85 -0.03
N ALA A 55 11.76 8.02 0.76
CA ALA A 55 13.15 7.65 0.49
C ALA A 55 13.31 6.97 -0.87
N ILE A 56 12.44 6.02 -1.21
CA ILE A 56 12.42 5.35 -2.52
C ILE A 56 12.20 6.38 -3.65
N CYS A 57 11.25 7.31 -3.49
CA CYS A 57 10.98 8.34 -4.49
C CYS A 57 12.20 9.26 -4.72
N ILE A 58 12.89 9.67 -3.65
CA ILE A 58 14.13 10.45 -3.75
C ILE A 58 15.20 9.66 -4.52
N VAL A 59 15.39 8.40 -4.17
CA VAL A 59 16.34 7.51 -4.85
C VAL A 59 16.01 7.38 -6.34
N LEU A 60 14.73 7.25 -6.72
CA LEU A 60 14.31 7.17 -8.13
C LEU A 60 14.61 8.47 -8.89
N ILE A 61 14.36 9.63 -8.30
CA ILE A 61 14.68 10.94 -8.91
C ILE A 61 16.20 11.07 -9.12
N VAL A 62 17.00 10.70 -8.12
CA VAL A 62 18.46 10.74 -8.19
C VAL A 62 18.97 9.77 -9.27
N GLN A 63 18.48 8.53 -9.30
CA GLN A 63 18.83 7.56 -10.33
C GLN A 63 18.50 8.06 -11.74
N HIS A 64 17.32 8.66 -11.93
CA HIS A 64 16.92 9.24 -13.21
C HIS A 64 17.85 10.37 -13.65
N LYS A 65 18.24 11.25 -12.72
CA LYS A 65 19.19 12.35 -13.01
C LYS A 65 20.59 11.85 -13.34
N LEU A 66 21.07 10.79 -12.68
CA LEU A 66 22.41 10.23 -12.86
C LEU A 66 22.54 9.37 -14.12
N LYS A 67 21.52 8.57 -14.46
CA LYS A 67 21.57 7.64 -15.60
C LYS A 67 21.22 8.27 -16.95
N GLY A 68 20.74 9.52 -16.96
CA GLY A 68 20.31 10.19 -18.19
C GLY A 68 19.01 9.59 -18.76
N ALA A 69 18.30 10.39 -19.56
CA ALA A 69 16.99 10.02 -20.10
C ALA A 69 17.10 8.98 -21.23
N THR A 70 17.31 7.70 -20.90
CA THR A 70 17.43 6.62 -21.89
C THR A 70 16.26 5.64 -21.90
N GLU A 71 15.23 5.87 -21.07
CA GLU A 71 14.05 5.00 -21.04
C GLU A 71 12.86 5.62 -21.79
N LYS A 72 12.22 4.82 -22.65
CA LYS A 72 10.93 5.15 -23.26
C LYS A 72 9.92 5.43 -22.15
N GLN A 73 9.37 6.63 -22.12
CA GLN A 73 8.29 6.98 -21.22
C GLN A 73 7.02 6.21 -21.60
N GLU A 74 6.67 5.20 -20.81
CA GLU A 74 5.35 4.58 -20.90
C GLU A 74 4.26 5.55 -20.40
N ALA A 75 3.02 5.33 -20.83
CA ALA A 75 1.88 6.13 -20.40
C ALA A 75 1.70 6.07 -18.86
N MET A 76 1.41 7.23 -18.24
CA MET A 76 1.19 7.31 -16.79
C MET A 76 -0.01 6.51 -16.31
N VAL A 77 -1.06 6.41 -17.13
CA VAL A 77 -2.28 5.65 -16.83
C VAL A 77 -2.37 4.47 -17.78
N THR A 78 -2.40 3.27 -17.22
CA THR A 78 -2.60 2.02 -17.96
C THR A 78 -3.87 1.34 -17.48
N LYS A 79 -4.41 0.39 -18.26
CA LYS A 79 -5.54 -0.45 -17.84
C LYS A 79 -5.25 -1.16 -16.50
N MET A 80 -4.00 -1.56 -16.27
CA MET A 80 -3.55 -2.17 -15.01
C MET A 80 -3.56 -1.17 -13.84
N SER A 81 -3.20 0.10 -14.09
CA SER A 81 -3.27 1.16 -13.06
C SER A 81 -4.72 1.40 -12.62
N ILE A 82 -5.67 1.42 -13.57
CA ILE A 82 -7.10 1.59 -13.28
C ILE A 82 -7.63 0.39 -12.48
N PHE A 83 -7.28 -0.84 -12.90
CA PHE A 83 -7.62 -2.04 -12.14
C PHE A 83 -7.06 -1.98 -10.71
N GLY A 84 -5.78 -1.62 -10.55
CA GLY A 84 -5.14 -1.52 -9.24
C GLY A 84 -5.83 -0.51 -8.32
N ILE A 85 -6.19 0.68 -8.83
CA ILE A 85 -6.94 1.68 -8.06
C ILE A 85 -8.32 1.14 -7.65
N GLY A 86 -9.07 0.56 -8.60
CA GLY A 86 -10.37 -0.01 -8.31
C GLY A 86 -10.30 -1.16 -7.29
N PHE A 87 -9.28 -2.01 -7.41
CA PHE A 87 -9.04 -3.10 -6.46
C PHE A 87 -8.72 -2.57 -5.05
N LEU A 88 -7.88 -1.54 -4.92
CA LEU A 88 -7.55 -0.94 -3.61
C LEU A 88 -8.75 -0.25 -2.96
N ILE A 89 -9.55 0.49 -3.74
CA ILE A 89 -10.80 1.09 -3.24
C ILE A 89 -11.77 0.00 -2.80
N GLY A 90 -11.97 -1.03 -3.64
CA GLY A 90 -12.83 -2.16 -3.31
C GLY A 90 -12.35 -2.90 -2.06
N TYR A 91 -11.05 -3.09 -1.89
CA TYR A 91 -10.46 -3.69 -0.70
C TYR A 91 -10.68 -2.84 0.56
N ALA A 92 -10.48 -1.52 0.48
CA ALA A 92 -10.73 -0.61 1.60
C ALA A 92 -12.20 -0.66 2.05
N LEU A 93 -13.14 -0.67 1.09
CA LEU A 93 -14.56 -0.83 1.38
C LEU A 93 -14.88 -2.21 1.97
N LEU A 94 -14.27 -3.27 1.44
CA LEU A 94 -14.46 -4.63 1.95
C LEU A 94 -13.95 -4.78 3.38
N ILE A 95 -12.82 -4.16 3.73
CA ILE A 95 -12.31 -4.14 5.12
C ILE A 95 -13.34 -3.51 6.05
N SER A 96 -14.00 -2.43 5.65
CA SER A 96 -14.97 -1.74 6.51
C SER A 96 -16.19 -2.58 6.87
N VAL A 97 -16.49 -3.60 6.06
CA VAL A 97 -17.66 -4.46 6.20
C VAL A 97 -17.26 -5.81 6.80
N ALA A 98 -16.28 -6.49 6.18
CA ALA A 98 -15.88 -7.86 6.52
C ALA A 98 -14.72 -7.97 7.52
N GLY A 99 -14.12 -6.84 7.92
CA GLY A 99 -12.91 -6.82 8.73
C GLY A 99 -11.66 -7.24 7.94
N TYR A 100 -10.48 -7.02 8.52
CA TYR A 100 -9.19 -7.22 7.87
C TYR A 100 -8.99 -8.65 7.38
N LEU A 101 -9.27 -9.66 8.22
CA LEU A 101 -8.93 -11.05 7.94
C LEU A 101 -9.67 -11.56 6.70
N TYR A 102 -11.00 -11.47 6.71
CA TYR A 102 -11.84 -11.93 5.61
C TYR A 102 -11.67 -11.06 4.36
N ALA A 103 -11.59 -9.74 4.51
CA ALA A 103 -11.36 -8.85 3.37
C ALA A 103 -10.03 -9.15 2.67
N SER A 104 -8.96 -9.39 3.43
CA SER A 104 -7.64 -9.73 2.88
C SER A 104 -7.69 -11.08 2.17
N LEU A 105 -8.26 -12.12 2.78
CA LEU A 105 -8.39 -13.42 2.14
C LEU A 105 -9.15 -13.31 0.81
N ILE A 106 -10.31 -12.65 0.81
CA ILE A 106 -11.12 -12.46 -0.40
C ILE A 106 -10.32 -11.68 -1.45
N ALA A 107 -9.67 -10.58 -1.06
CA ALA A 107 -8.92 -9.73 -1.99
C ALA A 107 -7.73 -10.46 -2.62
N PHE A 108 -6.93 -11.18 -1.84
CA PHE A 108 -5.79 -11.94 -2.35
C PHE A 108 -6.22 -13.10 -3.25
N ILE A 109 -7.27 -13.85 -2.85
CA ILE A 109 -7.81 -14.94 -3.67
C ILE A 109 -8.39 -14.39 -4.97
N PHE A 110 -9.19 -13.32 -4.90
CA PHE A 110 -9.72 -12.63 -6.08
C PHE A 110 -8.60 -12.18 -7.01
N TYR A 111 -7.53 -11.59 -6.47
CA TYR A 111 -6.38 -11.14 -7.26
C TYR A 111 -5.74 -12.31 -8.01
N LEU A 112 -5.45 -13.42 -7.33
CA LEU A 112 -4.87 -14.61 -7.96
C LEU A 112 -5.78 -15.21 -9.04
N VAL A 113 -7.09 -15.27 -8.79
CA VAL A 113 -8.08 -15.77 -9.76
C VAL A 113 -8.19 -14.83 -10.97
N TYR A 114 -8.24 -13.52 -10.75
CA TYR A 114 -8.33 -12.50 -11.81
C TYR A 114 -7.13 -12.60 -12.77
N PHE A 115 -5.92 -12.76 -12.23
CA PHE A 115 -4.71 -12.99 -13.02
C PHE A 115 -4.54 -14.43 -13.52
N LYS A 116 -5.54 -15.30 -13.30
CA LYS A 116 -5.57 -16.69 -13.75
C LYS A 116 -4.35 -17.50 -13.30
N VAL A 117 -3.89 -17.26 -12.07
CA VAL A 117 -2.77 -17.99 -11.48
C VAL A 117 -3.19 -19.44 -11.25
N LYS A 118 -2.54 -20.39 -11.92
CA LYS A 118 -2.93 -21.80 -11.86
C LYS A 118 -2.21 -22.62 -10.78
N LYS A 119 -1.09 -22.14 -10.25
CA LYS A 119 -0.32 -22.90 -9.26
C LYS A 119 -0.96 -22.75 -7.87
N PRO A 120 -1.44 -23.83 -7.24
CA PRO A 120 -2.15 -23.76 -5.96
C PRO A 120 -1.26 -23.29 -4.81
N ILE A 121 0.07 -23.47 -4.92
CA ILE A 121 1.03 -23.02 -3.91
C ILE A 121 0.93 -21.51 -3.64
N TYR A 122 0.60 -20.69 -4.63
CA TYR A 122 0.45 -19.24 -4.43
C TYR A 122 -0.79 -18.89 -3.59
N TYR A 123 -1.84 -19.71 -3.66
CA TYR A 123 -3.03 -19.56 -2.83
C TYR A 123 -2.72 -19.90 -1.38
N LEU A 124 -1.98 -20.99 -1.15
CA LEU A 124 -1.51 -21.36 0.19
C LEU A 124 -0.64 -20.26 0.79
N ILE A 125 0.35 -19.76 0.03
CA ILE A 125 1.22 -18.67 0.48
C ILE A 125 0.39 -17.42 0.83
N ALA A 126 -0.60 -17.05 0.01
CA ALA A 126 -1.45 -15.91 0.28
C ALA A 126 -2.26 -16.08 1.57
N VAL A 127 -2.89 -17.24 1.78
CA VAL A 127 -3.64 -17.54 3.01
C VAL A 127 -2.72 -17.51 4.23
N THR A 128 -1.57 -18.18 4.16
CA THR A 128 -0.58 -18.20 5.25
C THR A 128 -0.08 -16.79 5.56
N PHE A 129 0.19 -15.98 4.54
CA PHE A 129 0.63 -14.60 4.71
C PHE A 129 -0.41 -13.76 5.45
N VAL A 130 -1.69 -13.84 5.05
CA VAL A 130 -2.77 -13.08 5.70
C VAL A 130 -2.94 -13.50 7.16
N ILE A 131 -2.93 -14.80 7.45
CA ILE A 131 -3.02 -15.32 8.83
C ILE A 131 -1.81 -14.87 9.65
N ALA A 132 -0.60 -14.94 9.08
CA ALA A 132 0.62 -14.53 9.76
C ALA A 132 0.60 -13.04 10.12
N VAL A 133 0.15 -12.17 9.21
CA VAL A 133 0.03 -10.74 9.49
C VAL A 133 -1.06 -10.47 10.53
N TYR A 134 -2.21 -11.14 10.45
CA TYR A 134 -3.27 -11.03 11.46
C TYR A 134 -2.76 -11.39 12.86
N TYR A 135 -2.05 -12.53 12.97
CA TYR A 135 -1.43 -12.97 14.22
C TYR A 135 -0.35 -11.99 14.72
N LEU A 136 0.53 -11.53 13.83
CA LEU A 136 1.60 -10.60 14.19
C LEU A 136 1.04 -9.30 14.76
N PHE A 137 -0.01 -8.74 14.15
CA PHE A 137 -0.62 -7.51 14.64
C PHE A 137 -1.44 -7.72 15.91
N GLY A 138 -2.24 -8.79 15.99
CA GLY A 138 -3.09 -9.06 17.16
C GLY A 138 -2.31 -9.52 18.39
N GLU A 139 -1.44 -10.52 18.23
CA GLU A 139 -0.79 -11.21 19.36
C GLU A 139 0.62 -10.69 19.65
N VAL A 140 1.37 -10.26 18.63
CA VAL A 140 2.76 -9.81 18.82
C VAL A 140 2.84 -8.31 19.03
N PHE A 141 2.06 -7.52 18.30
CA PHE A 141 2.06 -6.07 18.42
C PHE A 141 0.92 -5.52 19.27
N TYR A 142 -0.09 -6.32 19.64
CA TYR A 142 -1.27 -5.87 20.36
C TYR A 142 -1.98 -4.67 19.70
N ILE A 143 -2.00 -4.66 18.36
CA ILE A 143 -2.68 -3.66 17.53
C ILE A 143 -3.97 -4.27 16.98
N ALA A 144 -5.10 -3.72 17.41
CA ALA A 144 -6.40 -4.11 16.88
C ALA A 144 -6.49 -3.79 15.39
N LEU A 145 -6.72 -4.82 14.58
CA LEU A 145 -7.06 -4.68 13.18
C LEU A 145 -8.56 -4.47 13.03
N PRO A 146 -9.04 -3.83 11.95
CA PRO A 146 -10.46 -3.65 11.72
C PRO A 146 -11.20 -4.99 11.80
N GLU A 147 -12.17 -5.08 12.69
CA GLU A 147 -13.08 -6.22 12.80
C GLU A 147 -14.26 -6.02 11.86
N ALA A 148 -15.04 -7.09 11.66
CA ALA A 148 -16.20 -7.00 10.80
C ALA A 148 -17.27 -6.13 11.47
N SER A 149 -18.03 -5.36 10.71
CA SER A 149 -19.04 -4.46 11.29
C SER A 149 -20.19 -5.18 12.00
N TRP A 150 -20.23 -6.51 11.90
CA TRP A 150 -21.24 -7.40 12.50
C TRP A 150 -20.70 -8.27 13.64
N SER A 151 -19.40 -8.19 13.95
CA SER A 151 -18.79 -8.84 15.11
C SER A 151 -18.67 -7.84 16.26
#